data_AF-Q22WP4-F1
#
_entry.id   AF-Q22WP4-F1
#
_cell.length_a   1.000
_cell.length_b   1.000
_cell.length_c   1.000
_cell.angle_alpha   90.00
_cell.angle_beta   90.00
_cell.angle_gamma   90.00
#
_symmetry.space_group_name_H-M   'P 1'
#
loop_
_entity.id
_entity.type
_entity.pdbx_description
1 polymer ?
#
loop_
_entity_poly.entity_id
_entity_poly.type
_entity_poly.pdbx_seq_one_letter_code
_entity_poly.pdbx_strand_id
1 'polypeptide(L)'
;MKIENSCQESNREEAKQQDEENIKCEDGDEEEEEDNRGHKAKVRAQQLIQYLNATQQDINKSIAEFKQFLLSTLGIEEICFIPVIHCSQAYGVVFRHKSGVKISYSGDTRPCSEFAKVAEGSDLMIHEGTFNNDLLEHAKKARHSTATEAIEIAMQAKVKALVLTHLSKRHSKLDLGDFQDQTLEKNRFIKYQTALALDHLQFKLSEFYSLPFISKGVHSIFPDQDEK
;
A
#
# COMPACT_ATOMS: atom_id res chain seq x y z
N MET A 1 -20.21 13.00 -0.02
CA MET A 1 -19.06 12.15 -0.31
C MET A 1 -17.78 12.95 -0.11
N LYS A 2 -16.88 12.48 0.75
CA LYS A 2 -15.60 13.16 1.04
C LYS A 2 -14.49 12.51 0.21
N ILE A 3 -13.76 13.34 -0.56
CA ILE A 3 -12.48 12.97 -1.14
C ILE A 3 -11.47 13.93 -0.55
N GLU A 4 -10.61 13.41 0.31
CA GLU A 4 -9.58 14.18 0.99
C GLU A 4 -8.21 13.69 0.52
N ASN A 5 -7.41 14.63 0.02
CA ASN A 5 -5.96 14.44 -0.02
C ASN A 5 -5.46 15.05 1.29
N SER A 6 -4.81 14.27 2.15
CA SER A 6 -4.21 14.83 3.39
C SER A 6 -3.04 15.79 3.11
N CYS A 7 -2.73 16.03 1.83
CA CYS A 7 -1.66 16.89 1.38
C CYS A 7 -2.12 18.35 1.28
N GLN A 8 -2.30 19.03 2.41
CA GLN A 8 -2.30 20.50 2.46
C GLN A 8 -1.56 21.04 3.71
N GLU A 9 -0.51 21.84 3.42
CA GLU A 9 0.03 22.96 4.23
C GLU A 9 1.25 22.81 5.16
N SER A 10 2.17 21.88 4.89
CA SER A 10 3.56 22.07 5.37
C SER A 10 4.56 21.35 4.47
N ASN A 11 5.66 22.02 4.11
CA ASN A 11 6.84 21.49 3.39
C ASN A 11 6.84 21.64 1.86
N ARG A 12 6.49 22.82 1.34
CA ARG A 12 6.79 23.20 -0.06
C ARG A 12 8.15 23.89 -0.26
N GLU A 13 8.90 24.19 0.80
CA GLU A 13 10.14 24.99 0.69
C GLU A 13 11.45 24.21 0.87
N GLU A 14 11.46 23.02 1.47
CA GLU A 14 12.73 22.30 1.76
C GLU A 14 13.20 21.32 0.67
N ALA A 15 12.36 20.99 -0.31
CA ALA A 15 12.68 19.97 -1.33
C ALA A 15 13.38 20.53 -2.59
N LYS A 16 13.86 21.78 -2.59
CA LYS A 16 14.42 22.45 -3.77
C LYS A 16 15.95 22.55 -3.82
N GLN A 17 16.69 21.97 -2.87
CA GLN A 17 18.14 22.25 -2.74
C GLN A 17 19.08 21.05 -2.71
N GLN A 18 18.66 19.82 -3.08
CA GLN A 18 19.56 18.65 -3.00
C GLN A 18 19.54 17.69 -4.21
N ASP A 19 19.11 18.11 -5.38
CA ASP A 19 19.22 17.30 -6.61
C ASP A 19 19.91 18.08 -7.75
N GLU A 20 21.06 18.67 -7.45
CA GLU A 20 22.03 19.08 -8.46
C GLU A 20 23.41 18.65 -7.98
N GLU A 21 23.73 17.37 -8.15
CA GLU A 21 25.05 16.95 -8.60
C GLU A 21 25.09 15.43 -8.80
N ASN A 22 25.62 15.07 -9.97
CA ASN A 22 26.34 13.82 -10.25
C ASN A 22 25.56 12.66 -10.91
N ILE A 23 25.39 12.73 -12.23
CA ILE A 23 25.48 11.53 -13.10
C ILE A 23 26.27 11.91 -14.38
N LYS A 24 27.54 11.50 -14.43
CA LYS A 24 28.26 11.21 -15.67
C LYS A 24 28.34 9.69 -15.80
N CYS A 25 27.82 9.13 -16.89
CA CYS A 25 28.24 7.82 -17.39
C CYS A 25 28.32 7.89 -18.92
N GLU A 26 29.38 7.29 -19.43
CA GLU A 26 29.89 7.32 -20.81
C GLU A 26 29.12 6.38 -21.74
N ASP A 27 29.34 6.62 -23.03
CA ASP A 27 28.76 5.97 -24.22
C ASP A 27 29.02 4.46 -24.32
N GLY A 28 28.09 3.74 -24.94
CA GLY A 28 28.26 2.34 -25.32
C GLY A 28 27.06 1.75 -26.08
N ASP A 29 27.15 1.86 -27.41
CA ASP A 29 26.63 1.02 -28.50
C ASP A 29 25.12 0.69 -28.59
N GLU A 30 24.51 1.30 -29.61
CA GLU A 30 23.15 1.10 -30.12
C GLU A 30 23.02 -0.20 -30.90
N GLU A 31 22.08 -1.07 -30.52
CA GLU A 31 21.41 -1.98 -31.44
C GLU A 31 19.88 -1.91 -31.25
N GLU A 32 19.20 -2.05 -32.38
CA GLU A 32 17.88 -1.52 -32.73
C GLU A 32 16.69 -2.09 -31.92
N GLU A 33 16.00 -1.23 -31.17
CA GLU A 33 14.56 -1.35 -30.83
C GLU A 33 13.91 0.05 -30.87
N GLU A 34 13.94 0.69 -32.03
CA GLU A 34 13.21 1.95 -32.25
C GLU A 34 11.71 1.71 -32.49
N ASP A 35 10.93 2.67 -31.99
CA ASP A 35 9.51 2.90 -32.26
C ASP A 35 8.44 2.20 -31.37
N ASN A 36 8.68 2.17 -30.06
CA ASN A 36 7.57 2.09 -29.10
C ASN A 36 7.73 3.03 -27.89
N ARG A 37 8.98 3.42 -27.59
CA ARG A 37 9.32 4.39 -26.52
C ARG A 37 8.99 5.82 -26.92
N GLY A 38 9.27 6.22 -28.17
CA GLY A 38 9.01 7.56 -28.69
C GLY A 38 7.52 7.91 -28.80
N HIS A 39 6.70 6.94 -29.24
CA HIS A 39 5.24 7.11 -29.28
C HIS A 39 4.64 7.28 -27.87
N LYS A 40 5.03 6.41 -26.92
CA LYS A 40 4.58 6.52 -25.51
C LYS A 40 5.03 7.83 -24.86
N ALA A 41 6.24 8.32 -25.18
CA ALA A 41 6.73 9.60 -24.69
C ALA A 41 5.91 10.78 -25.24
N LYS A 42 5.56 10.78 -26.54
CA LYS A 42 4.69 11.80 -27.14
C LYS A 42 3.29 11.81 -26.55
N VAL A 43 2.67 10.65 -26.34
CA VAL A 43 1.33 10.54 -25.73
C VAL A 43 1.35 11.09 -24.29
N ARG A 44 2.36 10.73 -23.49
CA ARG A 44 2.52 11.27 -22.13
C ARG A 44 2.73 12.78 -22.12
N ALA A 45 3.53 13.31 -23.05
CA ALA A 45 3.74 14.76 -23.18
C ALA A 45 2.44 15.49 -23.56
N GLN A 46 1.64 14.93 -24.47
CA GLN A 46 0.34 15.49 -24.85
C GLN A 46 -0.67 15.45 -23.68
N GLN A 47 -0.74 14.34 -22.95
CA GLN A 47 -1.57 14.23 -21.75
C GLN A 47 -1.13 15.21 -20.66
N LEU A 48 0.18 15.41 -20.48
CA LEU A 48 0.72 16.37 -19.54
C LEU A 48 0.38 17.81 -19.94
N ILE A 49 0.52 18.17 -21.23
CA ILE A 49 0.12 19.49 -21.75
C ILE A 49 -1.37 19.71 -21.53
N GLN A 50 -2.20 18.71 -21.81
CA GLN A 50 -3.65 18.78 -21.57
C GLN A 50 -3.97 18.96 -20.07
N TYR A 51 -3.26 18.24 -19.19
CA TYR A 51 -3.41 18.37 -17.74
C TYR A 51 -2.96 19.74 -17.24
N LEU A 52 -1.84 20.26 -17.73
CA LEU A 52 -1.31 21.58 -17.38
C LEU A 52 -2.21 22.71 -17.89
N ASN A 53 -2.94 22.48 -18.99
CA ASN A 53 -3.88 23.44 -19.57
C ASN A 53 -5.31 23.30 -19.05
N ALA A 54 -5.59 22.32 -18.18
CA ALA A 54 -6.92 22.13 -17.62
C ALA A 54 -7.29 23.32 -16.73
N THR A 55 -8.45 23.92 -16.98
CA THR A 55 -8.92 25.01 -16.11
C THR A 55 -9.33 24.45 -14.76
N GLN A 56 -9.35 25.30 -13.73
CA GLN A 56 -9.86 24.91 -12.40
C GLN A 56 -11.30 24.37 -12.48
N GLN A 57 -12.09 24.85 -13.43
CA GLN A 57 -13.47 24.40 -13.66
C GLN A 57 -13.51 22.97 -14.25
N ASP A 58 -12.61 22.65 -15.17
CA ASP A 58 -12.50 21.30 -15.76
C ASP A 58 -12.06 20.27 -14.72
N ILE A 59 -11.11 20.65 -13.85
CA ILE A 59 -10.66 19.83 -12.72
C ILE A 59 -11.83 19.56 -11.77
N ASN A 60 -12.57 20.61 -11.38
CA ASN A 60 -13.70 20.48 -10.47
C ASN A 60 -14.82 19.60 -11.05
N LYS A 61 -15.10 19.72 -12.35
CA LYS A 61 -16.06 18.87 -13.05
C LYS A 61 -15.62 17.41 -13.05
N SER A 62 -14.35 17.14 -13.39
CA SER A 62 -13.79 15.78 -13.39
C SER A 62 -13.85 15.15 -12.00
N ILE A 63 -13.53 15.91 -10.95
CA ILE A 63 -13.66 15.46 -9.56
C ILE A 63 -15.12 15.14 -9.21
N ALA A 64 -16.08 15.96 -9.65
CA ALA A 64 -17.49 15.73 -9.39
C ALA A 64 -18.01 14.47 -10.09
N GLU A 65 -17.62 14.23 -11.35
CA GLU A 65 -17.96 13.03 -12.10
C GLU A 65 -17.35 11.77 -11.45
N PHE A 66 -16.08 11.85 -11.03
CA PHE A 66 -15.42 10.74 -10.33
C PHE A 66 -16.08 10.45 -8.97
N LYS A 67 -16.44 11.49 -8.20
CA LYS A 67 -17.23 11.34 -6.97
C LYS A 67 -18.55 10.63 -7.24
N GLN A 68 -19.28 11.08 -8.25
CA GLN A 68 -20.55 10.48 -8.61
C GLN A 68 -20.39 9.00 -8.99
N PHE A 69 -19.35 8.65 -9.75
CA PHE A 69 -19.03 7.27 -10.10
C PHE A 69 -18.76 6.41 -8.85
N LEU A 70 -17.85 6.85 -7.97
CA LEU A 70 -17.48 6.14 -6.75
C LEU A 70 -18.69 5.87 -5.86
N LEU A 71 -19.57 6.87 -5.67
CA LEU A 71 -20.74 6.72 -4.83
C LEU A 71 -21.83 5.87 -5.50
N SER A 72 -22.22 6.20 -6.72
CA SER A 72 -23.39 5.59 -7.37
C SER A 72 -23.13 4.17 -7.88
N THR A 73 -21.91 3.93 -8.38
CA THR A 73 -21.55 2.64 -8.99
C THR A 73 -20.88 1.72 -7.97
N LEU A 74 -19.93 2.24 -7.18
CA LEU A 74 -19.15 1.43 -6.23
C LEU A 74 -19.66 1.50 -4.79
N GLY A 75 -20.60 2.40 -4.47
CA GLY A 75 -21.10 2.59 -3.12
C GLY A 75 -20.10 3.19 -2.13
N ILE A 76 -19.00 3.79 -2.62
CA ILE A 76 -17.96 4.40 -1.79
C ILE A 76 -18.39 5.80 -1.39
N GLU A 77 -18.57 6.03 -0.08
CA GLU A 77 -19.05 7.29 0.49
C GLU A 77 -17.92 8.24 0.92
N GLU A 78 -16.77 7.67 1.26
CA GLU A 78 -15.55 8.40 1.63
C GLU A 78 -14.35 7.67 1.04
N ILE A 79 -13.41 8.40 0.46
CA ILE A 79 -12.11 7.87 0.02
C ILE A 79 -11.03 8.91 0.28
N CYS A 80 -9.92 8.47 0.86
CA CYS A 80 -8.77 9.31 1.17
C CYS A 80 -7.53 8.67 0.57
N PHE A 81 -6.69 9.50 -0.05
CA PHE A 81 -5.36 9.13 -0.53
C PHE A 81 -4.33 9.76 0.41
N ILE A 82 -3.51 8.92 1.02
CA ILE A 82 -2.55 9.32 2.05
C ILE A 82 -1.16 9.13 1.45
N PRO A 83 -0.32 10.17 1.35
CA PRO A 83 1.08 9.99 0.95
C PRO A 83 1.78 9.02 1.89
N VAL A 84 2.49 8.04 1.32
CA VAL A 84 3.21 7.03 2.10
C VAL A 84 4.71 7.04 1.77
N ILE A 85 5.51 6.42 2.63
CA ILE A 85 6.97 6.46 2.54
C ILE A 85 7.45 5.35 1.61
N HIS A 86 7.56 5.64 0.30
CA HIS A 86 8.12 4.72 -0.69
C HIS A 86 8.80 5.47 -1.83
N CYS A 87 8.18 5.65 -3.00
CA CYS A 87 8.67 6.47 -4.10
C CYS A 87 7.85 7.76 -4.25
N SER A 88 8.27 8.65 -5.15
CA SER A 88 7.48 9.85 -5.45
C SER A 88 6.08 9.45 -5.92
N GLN A 89 5.05 10.14 -5.42
CA GLN A 89 3.65 9.85 -5.72
C GLN A 89 3.16 8.45 -5.27
N ALA A 90 3.75 7.91 -4.19
CA ALA A 90 3.21 6.72 -3.52
C ALA A 90 2.09 7.10 -2.53
N TYR A 91 0.97 6.37 -2.59
CA TYR A 91 -0.18 6.61 -1.73
C TYR A 91 -0.76 5.32 -1.15
N GLY A 92 -1.11 5.36 0.14
CA GLY A 92 -2.08 4.48 0.75
C GLY A 92 -3.50 5.01 0.51
N VAL A 93 -4.48 4.11 0.58
CA VAL A 93 -5.88 4.45 0.35
C VAL A 93 -6.72 3.97 1.52
N VAL A 94 -7.59 4.83 2.03
CA VAL A 94 -8.62 4.46 3.01
C VAL A 94 -9.96 4.83 2.42
N PHE A 95 -10.91 3.91 2.42
CA PHE A 95 -12.26 4.21 1.95
C PHE A 95 -13.33 3.60 2.85
N ARG A 96 -14.49 4.23 2.84
CA ARG A 96 -15.70 3.76 3.51
C ARG A 96 -16.78 3.49 2.46
N HIS A 97 -17.40 2.34 2.56
CA HIS A 97 -18.54 1.95 1.75
C HIS A 97 -19.84 2.23 2.50
N LYS A 98 -20.92 2.56 1.78
CA LYS A 98 -22.26 2.87 2.31
C LYS A 98 -22.88 1.78 3.20
N SER A 99 -22.31 0.57 3.19
CA SER A 99 -22.68 -0.50 4.14
C SER A 99 -22.08 -0.30 5.53
N GLY A 100 -21.30 0.76 5.75
CA GLY A 100 -20.58 1.05 6.99
C GLY A 100 -19.15 0.48 7.04
N VAL A 101 -18.78 -0.37 6.09
CA VAL A 101 -17.47 -1.05 6.06
C VAL A 101 -16.37 -0.06 5.70
N LYS A 102 -15.30 -0.01 6.50
CA LYS A 102 -14.10 0.78 6.27
C LYS A 102 -12.91 -0.13 5.93
N ILE A 103 -12.24 0.16 4.82
CA ILE A 103 -11.08 -0.61 4.33
C ILE A 103 -9.90 0.33 4.14
N SER A 104 -8.72 -0.12 4.55
CA SER A 104 -7.46 0.58 4.34
C SER A 104 -6.47 -0.31 3.58
N TYR A 105 -5.81 0.24 2.57
CA TYR A 105 -4.78 -0.42 1.77
C TYR A 105 -3.51 0.43 1.78
N SER A 106 -2.37 -0.14 2.20
CA SER A 106 -1.13 0.64 2.38
C SER A 106 -0.47 1.05 1.07
N GLY A 107 -0.63 0.25 0.01
CA GLY A 107 0.36 0.22 -1.08
C GLY A 107 1.74 -0.23 -0.57
N ASP A 108 2.80 0.06 -1.31
CA ASP A 108 4.17 -0.17 -0.85
C ASP A 108 4.63 0.98 0.03
N THR A 109 5.16 0.67 1.22
CA THR A 109 5.59 1.68 2.17
C THR A 109 6.46 1.16 3.30
N ARG A 110 7.35 2.00 3.83
CA ARG A 110 7.82 1.93 5.23
C ARG A 110 6.67 2.19 6.22
N PRO A 111 6.72 1.67 7.45
CA PRO A 111 5.72 1.97 8.48
C PRO A 111 5.42 3.47 8.56
N CYS A 112 4.15 3.81 8.35
CA CYS A 112 3.67 5.17 8.16
C CYS A 112 2.57 5.52 9.18
N SER A 113 2.93 6.28 10.21
CA SER A 113 1.98 6.68 11.27
C SER A 113 0.81 7.53 10.76
N GLU A 114 1.01 8.33 9.72
CA GLU A 114 -0.08 9.12 9.11
C GLU A 114 -1.12 8.21 8.44
N PHE A 115 -0.66 7.16 7.76
CA PHE A 115 -1.57 6.13 7.25
C PHE A 115 -2.32 5.45 8.39
N ALA A 116 -1.64 5.09 9.49
CA ALA A 116 -2.27 4.49 10.66
C ALA A 116 -3.40 5.37 11.26
N LYS A 117 -3.16 6.68 11.37
CA LYS A 117 -4.16 7.64 11.87
C LYS A 117 -5.42 7.68 11.00
N VAL A 118 -5.27 7.80 9.69
CA VAL A 118 -6.43 7.84 8.77
C VAL A 118 -7.14 6.47 8.72
N ALA A 119 -6.36 5.38 8.82
CA ALA A 119 -6.87 4.01 8.85
C ALA A 119 -7.51 3.63 10.19
N GLU A 120 -7.56 4.50 11.20
CA GLU A 120 -8.02 4.14 12.54
C GLU A 120 -9.43 3.50 12.50
N GLY A 121 -9.57 2.35 13.16
CA GLY A 121 -10.82 1.61 13.27
C GLY A 121 -11.31 0.98 11.96
N SER A 122 -10.44 0.79 10.97
CA SER A 122 -10.80 0.05 9.75
C SER A 122 -11.23 -1.39 10.09
N ASP A 123 -12.25 -1.88 9.38
CA ASP A 123 -12.70 -3.26 9.51
C ASP A 123 -11.66 -4.22 8.93
N LEU A 124 -11.01 -3.81 7.84
CA LEU A 124 -9.96 -4.57 7.20
C LEU A 124 -8.82 -3.64 6.78
N MET A 125 -7.60 -3.99 7.19
CA MET A 125 -6.37 -3.44 6.64
C MET A 125 -5.69 -4.47 5.75
N ILE A 126 -5.34 -4.07 4.54
CA ILE A 126 -4.47 -4.82 3.64
C ILE A 126 -3.13 -4.06 3.63
N HIS A 127 -2.09 -4.68 4.18
CA HIS A 127 -0.79 -4.03 4.34
C HIS A 127 0.32 -4.85 3.69
N GLU A 128 1.27 -4.17 3.06
CA GLU A 128 2.49 -4.82 2.59
C GLU A 128 3.33 -5.29 3.79
N GLY A 129 3.88 -6.49 3.70
CA GLY A 129 4.78 -7.05 4.72
C GLY A 129 5.93 -7.76 4.03
N THR A 130 6.56 -7.08 3.09
CA THR A 130 7.42 -7.69 2.07
C THR A 130 8.57 -8.51 2.65
N PHE A 131 9.12 -8.06 3.77
CA PHE A 131 10.31 -8.64 4.39
C PHE A 131 10.01 -9.30 5.73
N ASN A 132 10.74 -10.37 6.01
CA ASN A 132 10.86 -10.90 7.36
C ASN A 132 11.64 -9.93 8.26
N ASN A 133 11.47 -10.09 9.57
CA ASN A 133 12.07 -9.22 10.58
C ASN A 133 13.60 -9.19 10.49
N ASP A 134 14.22 -10.32 10.17
CA ASP A 134 15.68 -10.45 10.03
C ASP A 134 16.26 -9.60 8.88
N LEU A 135 15.39 -9.12 7.98
CA LEU A 135 15.75 -8.31 6.83
C LEU A 135 15.34 -6.85 7.00
N LEU A 136 15.19 -6.38 8.24
CA LEU A 136 14.84 -4.99 8.55
C LEU A 136 15.71 -3.97 7.81
N GLU A 137 17.03 -4.18 7.76
CA GLU A 137 17.93 -3.26 7.07
C GLU A 137 17.72 -3.24 5.55
N HIS A 138 17.34 -4.38 4.97
CA HIS A 138 16.98 -4.43 3.56
C HIS A 138 15.61 -3.77 3.32
N ALA A 139 14.64 -3.98 4.19
CA ALA A 139 13.33 -3.34 4.15
C ALA A 139 13.46 -1.80 4.20
N LYS A 140 14.34 -1.27 5.06
CA LYS A 140 14.67 0.16 5.13
C LYS A 140 15.25 0.67 3.81
N LYS A 141 16.27 -0.01 3.25
CA LYS A 141 16.93 0.38 1.99
C LYS A 141 15.96 0.34 0.80
N ALA A 142 15.11 -0.68 0.72
CA ALA A 142 14.13 -0.86 -0.34
C ALA A 142 12.85 -0.04 -0.13
N ARG A 143 12.71 0.63 1.02
CA ARG A 143 11.53 1.43 1.41
C ARG A 143 10.22 0.62 1.46
N HIS A 144 10.30 -0.57 2.06
CA HIS A 144 9.19 -1.49 2.30
C HIS A 144 9.08 -1.86 3.77
N SER A 145 7.94 -2.39 4.20
CA SER A 145 7.72 -2.82 5.58
C SER A 145 8.16 -4.26 5.81
N THR A 146 8.63 -4.53 7.03
CA THR A 146 8.66 -5.90 7.54
C THR A 146 7.26 -6.31 8.01
N ALA A 147 7.02 -7.61 8.13
CA ALA A 147 5.78 -8.12 8.71
C ALA A 147 5.50 -7.56 10.12
N THR A 148 6.52 -7.44 10.97
CA THR A 148 6.36 -6.82 12.30
C THR A 148 5.86 -5.39 12.21
N GLU A 149 6.49 -4.59 11.36
CA GLU A 149 6.16 -3.17 11.26
C GLU A 149 4.74 -2.99 10.72
N ALA A 150 4.32 -3.82 9.76
CA ALA A 150 2.95 -3.84 9.27
C ALA A 150 1.95 -4.19 10.37
N ILE A 151 2.27 -5.17 11.23
CA ILE A 151 1.44 -5.53 12.40
C ILE A 151 1.36 -4.36 13.39
N GLU A 152 2.47 -3.68 13.65
CA GLU A 152 2.52 -2.53 14.57
C GLU A 152 1.69 -1.36 14.06
N ILE A 153 1.74 -1.05 12.76
CA ILE A 153 0.88 -0.05 12.12
C ILE A 153 -0.60 -0.44 12.23
N ALA A 154 -0.92 -1.71 12.02
CA ALA A 154 -2.30 -2.19 12.13
C ALA A 154 -2.84 -2.11 13.56
N MET A 155 -2.02 -2.48 14.55
CA MET A 155 -2.35 -2.36 15.98
C MET A 155 -2.49 -0.90 16.40
N GLN A 156 -1.59 -0.02 15.97
CA GLN A 156 -1.68 1.43 16.19
C GLN A 156 -2.99 2.00 15.63
N ALA A 157 -3.40 1.55 14.44
CA ALA A 157 -4.67 1.92 13.82
C ALA A 157 -5.89 1.19 14.42
N LYS A 158 -5.71 0.27 15.38
CA LYS A 158 -6.79 -0.51 16.02
C LYS A 158 -7.73 -1.16 15.01
N VAL A 159 -7.19 -1.73 13.95
CA VAL A 159 -8.01 -2.37 12.91
C VAL A 159 -8.58 -3.69 13.41
N LYS A 160 -9.74 -4.09 12.88
CA LYS A 160 -10.39 -5.35 13.29
C LYS A 160 -9.74 -6.59 12.67
N ALA A 161 -9.14 -6.44 11.49
CA ALA A 161 -8.40 -7.49 10.82
C ALA A 161 -7.28 -6.91 9.95
N LEU A 162 -6.18 -7.65 9.87
CA LEU A 162 -5.03 -7.38 9.03
C LEU A 162 -4.83 -8.53 8.04
N VAL A 163 -4.68 -8.20 6.77
CA VAL A 163 -4.18 -9.11 5.73
C VAL A 163 -2.80 -8.60 5.30
N LEU A 164 -1.77 -9.40 5.57
CA LEU A 164 -0.43 -9.16 5.07
C LEU A 164 -0.33 -9.65 3.63
N THR A 165 0.12 -8.78 2.73
CA THR A 165 0.30 -9.09 1.30
C THR A 165 1.67 -8.63 0.81
N HIS A 166 1.92 -8.75 -0.49
CA HIS A 166 3.18 -8.40 -1.13
C HIS A 166 4.37 -9.16 -0.51
N LEU A 167 4.11 -10.41 -0.09
CA LEU A 167 5.10 -11.25 0.59
C LEU A 167 6.19 -11.68 -0.41
N SER A 168 7.45 -11.49 -0.02
CA SER A 168 8.56 -11.96 -0.85
C SER A 168 8.58 -13.49 -0.90
N LYS A 169 8.53 -14.06 -2.11
CA LYS A 169 8.60 -15.52 -2.34
C LYS A 169 9.86 -16.18 -1.76
N ARG A 170 10.92 -15.40 -1.55
CA ARG A 170 12.20 -15.88 -0.98
C ARG A 170 12.14 -16.05 0.54
N HIS A 171 11.08 -15.57 1.18
CA HIS A 171 10.86 -15.56 2.62
C HIS A 171 9.47 -16.09 2.97
N SER A 172 9.04 -17.15 2.25
CA SER A 172 7.77 -17.87 2.45
C SER A 172 7.51 -18.23 3.92
N LYS A 173 8.58 -18.45 4.68
CA LYS A 173 8.54 -18.59 6.13
C LYS A 173 8.35 -17.23 6.80
N LEU A 174 7.12 -16.74 6.84
CA LEU A 174 6.79 -15.63 7.73
C LEU A 174 6.67 -16.19 9.16
N ASP A 175 7.79 -16.22 9.88
CA ASP A 175 7.77 -16.62 11.29
C ASP A 175 7.16 -15.51 12.15
N LEU A 176 5.84 -15.55 12.24
CA LEU A 176 5.05 -14.73 13.16
C LEU A 176 5.30 -15.13 14.64
N GLY A 177 6.23 -16.03 14.93
CA GLY A 177 6.64 -16.43 16.27
C GLY A 177 7.96 -15.79 16.73
N ASP A 178 8.77 -15.21 15.83
CA ASP A 178 10.13 -14.72 16.17
C ASP A 178 10.15 -13.21 16.44
N PHE A 179 9.13 -12.73 17.16
CA PHE A 179 9.09 -11.34 17.62
C PHE A 179 9.86 -11.21 18.93
N GLN A 180 10.81 -10.27 19.01
CA GLN A 180 11.54 -9.98 20.26
C GLN A 180 10.62 -9.41 21.35
N ASP A 181 9.54 -8.72 20.95
CA ASP A 181 8.51 -8.19 21.85
C ASP A 181 7.19 -8.95 21.63
N GLN A 182 6.89 -9.89 22.52
CA GLN A 182 5.71 -10.74 22.52
C GLN A 182 4.73 -10.37 23.64
N THR A 183 4.22 -9.14 23.62
CA THR A 183 3.11 -8.81 24.50
C THR A 183 1.91 -9.73 24.23
N LEU A 184 1.12 -10.00 25.28
CA LEU A 184 -0.09 -10.80 25.15
C LEU A 184 -1.05 -10.21 24.10
N GLU A 185 -1.11 -8.89 24.00
CA GLU A 185 -1.93 -8.18 23.03
C GLU A 185 -1.47 -8.44 21.59
N LYS A 186 -0.18 -8.26 21.30
CA LYS A 186 0.41 -8.51 19.98
C LYS A 186 0.21 -9.97 19.58
N ASN A 187 0.48 -10.91 20.48
CA ASN A 187 0.26 -12.34 20.24
C ASN A 187 -1.21 -12.66 19.92
N ARG A 188 -2.17 -12.04 20.60
CA ARG A 188 -3.59 -12.21 20.30
C ARG A 188 -3.97 -11.60 18.96
N PHE A 189 -3.43 -10.43 18.63
CA PHE A 189 -3.65 -9.77 17.35
C PHE A 189 -3.15 -10.65 16.20
N ILE A 190 -1.89 -11.07 16.27
CA ILE A 190 -1.29 -12.01 15.33
C ILE A 190 -2.15 -13.26 15.20
N LYS A 191 -2.55 -13.87 16.33
CA LYS A 191 -3.27 -15.14 16.33
C LYS A 191 -4.67 -15.04 15.71
N TYR A 192 -5.43 -14.02 16.07
CA TYR A 192 -6.88 -13.96 15.81
C TYR A 192 -7.32 -12.88 14.83
N GLN A 193 -6.43 -11.96 14.44
CA GLN A 193 -6.77 -10.82 13.58
C GLN A 193 -5.84 -10.69 12.37
N THR A 194 -4.68 -11.37 12.35
CA THR A 194 -3.75 -11.35 11.22
C THR A 194 -3.88 -12.58 10.33
N ALA A 195 -4.07 -12.35 9.03
CA ALA A 195 -4.05 -13.34 7.97
C ALA A 195 -2.92 -13.04 6.97
N LEU A 196 -2.39 -14.08 6.34
CA LEU A 196 -1.47 -13.98 5.21
C LEU A 196 -2.27 -14.13 3.91
N ALA A 197 -2.06 -13.21 2.97
CA ALA A 197 -2.62 -13.33 1.64
C ALA A 197 -2.02 -14.54 0.92
N LEU A 198 -2.86 -15.21 0.13
CA LEU A 198 -2.47 -16.30 -0.75
C LEU A 198 -2.89 -15.92 -2.17
N ASP A 199 -2.14 -16.40 -3.15
CA ASP A 199 -2.55 -16.28 -4.54
C ASP A 199 -3.95 -16.90 -4.70
N HIS A 200 -4.85 -16.15 -5.34
CA HIS A 200 -6.27 -16.50 -5.52
C HIS A 200 -7.15 -16.56 -4.26
N LEU A 201 -6.67 -16.08 -3.10
CA LEU A 201 -7.51 -15.96 -1.91
C LEU A 201 -8.72 -15.05 -2.19
N GLN A 202 -9.92 -15.59 -2.02
CA GLN A 202 -11.18 -14.87 -2.15
C GLN A 202 -11.99 -15.07 -0.87
N PHE A 203 -12.59 -13.98 -0.40
CA PHE A 203 -13.46 -14.01 0.76
C PHE A 203 -14.52 -12.92 0.64
N LYS A 204 -15.65 -13.13 1.31
CA LYS A 204 -16.65 -12.08 1.46
C LYS A 204 -16.23 -11.17 2.59
N LEU A 205 -16.39 -9.85 2.42
CA LEU A 205 -16.12 -8.90 3.50
C LEU A 205 -16.92 -9.22 4.77
N SER A 206 -18.12 -9.77 4.69
CA SER A 206 -18.88 -10.22 5.87
C SER A 206 -18.20 -11.32 6.70
N GLU A 207 -17.21 -12.01 6.13
CA GLU A 207 -16.56 -13.20 6.69
C GLU A 207 -15.08 -12.93 7.05
N PHE A 208 -14.61 -11.67 7.04
CA PHE A 208 -13.19 -11.36 7.23
C PHE A 208 -12.61 -11.90 8.55
N TYR A 209 -13.43 -12.06 9.59
CA TYR A 209 -13.03 -12.63 10.90
C TYR A 209 -12.52 -14.07 10.81
N SER A 210 -12.91 -14.81 9.76
CA SER A 210 -12.47 -16.19 9.53
C SER A 210 -11.10 -16.28 8.85
N LEU A 211 -10.63 -15.20 8.21
CA LEU A 211 -9.41 -15.19 7.41
C LEU A 211 -8.15 -15.61 8.17
N PRO A 212 -7.91 -15.15 9.42
CA PRO A 212 -6.71 -15.56 10.15
C PRO A 212 -6.61 -17.08 10.32
N PHE A 213 -7.76 -17.76 10.47
CA PHE A 213 -7.81 -19.22 10.64
C PHE A 213 -7.63 -19.94 9.31
N ILE A 214 -8.31 -19.48 8.25
CA ILE A 214 -8.23 -20.10 6.91
C ILE A 214 -6.81 -19.98 6.38
N SER A 215 -6.24 -18.77 6.38
CA SER A 215 -4.90 -18.50 5.88
C SER A 215 -3.85 -19.39 6.56
N LYS A 216 -3.87 -19.46 7.90
CA LYS A 216 -2.95 -20.30 8.67
C LYS A 216 -3.16 -21.80 8.43
N GLY A 217 -4.42 -22.23 8.33
CA GLY A 217 -4.75 -23.62 8.02
C GLY A 217 -4.20 -24.01 6.64
N VAL A 218 -4.35 -23.17 5.62
CA VAL A 218 -3.79 -23.43 4.29
C VAL A 218 -2.26 -23.45 4.34
N HIS A 219 -1.62 -22.49 5.01
CA HIS A 219 -0.16 -22.52 5.19
C HIS A 219 0.33 -23.78 5.89
N SER A 220 -0.43 -24.32 6.85
CA SER A 220 -0.06 -25.59 7.51
C SER A 220 -0.18 -26.84 6.63
N ILE A 221 -0.99 -26.78 5.55
CA ILE A 221 -1.20 -27.90 4.62
C ILE A 221 -0.07 -27.99 3.58
N PHE A 222 0.58 -26.86 3.28
CA PHE A 222 1.73 -26.80 2.38
C PHE A 222 3.00 -26.54 3.19
N PRO A 223 3.51 -27.52 3.96
CA PRO A 223 4.81 -27.40 4.60
C PRO A 223 5.89 -27.23 3.53
N ASP A 224 6.93 -26.48 3.89
CA ASP A 224 7.92 -25.89 3.00
C ASP A 224 8.48 -26.86 1.94
N GLN A 225 8.64 -26.36 0.71
CA GLN A 225 9.43 -27.01 -0.34
C GLN A 225 10.86 -26.44 -0.41
N ASP A 226 11.50 -26.28 0.74
CA ASP A 226 12.90 -25.83 0.83
C ASP A 226 13.80 -27.00 1.29
N GLU A 227 13.85 -28.05 0.48
CA GLU A 227 15.01 -28.96 0.40
C GLU A 227 15.34 -29.17 -1.09
N LYS A 228 16.07 -28.23 -1.72
CA LYS A 228 16.99 -28.51 -2.83
C LYS A 228 18.12 -27.50 -2.89
#